data_AF-A0A098APJ7-F1
#
_entry.id   AF-A0A098APJ7-F1
#
_cell.length_a   1.000
_cell.length_b   1.000
_cell.length_c   1.000
_cell.angle_alpha   90.00
_cell.angle_beta   90.00
_cell.angle_gamma   90.00
#
_symmetry.space_group_name_H-M   'P 1'
#
loop_
_entity.id
_entity.type
_entity.pdbx_description
1 polymer ?
#
loop_
_entity_poly.entity_id
_entity_poly.type
_entity_poly.pdbx_seq_one_letter_code
_entity_poly.pdbx_strand_id
1 'polypeptide(L)'
;MEKWENQDKILLDKNKRGKDRNWRGRKLLSLKLADIFKELGYRETLIERVETCGDTLRFIRREDGSLRLYQAYFCKNKLCPMCNWRRSMKYSYQTILVRLN
;
A
#
# COMPACT_ATOMS: atom_id res chain seq x y z
N MET A 1 14.69 -15.02 16.42
CA MET A 1 15.22 -13.66 16.16
C MET A 1 14.69 -13.23 14.81
N GLU A 2 13.67 -12.37 14.77
CA GLU A 2 13.02 -11.95 13.51
C GLU A 2 14.03 -11.15 12.67
N LYS A 3 14.49 -11.74 11.56
CA LYS A 3 15.48 -11.13 10.68
C LYS A 3 14.73 -10.21 9.71
N TRP A 4 14.90 -8.91 9.89
CA TRP A 4 14.38 -7.91 8.95
C TRP A 4 15.16 -8.03 7.63
N GLU A 5 14.48 -8.42 6.54
CA GLU A 5 15.09 -8.36 5.20
C GLU A 5 14.92 -6.94 4.63
N ASN A 6 16.06 -6.34 4.24
CA ASN A 6 16.12 -5.05 3.56
C ASN A 6 15.99 -5.19 2.03
N GLN A 7 15.63 -4.06 1.42
CA GLN A 7 14.86 -3.86 0.20
C GLN A 7 15.64 -3.98 -1.13
N ASP A 8 16.63 -4.87 -1.26
CA ASP A 8 17.47 -4.94 -2.47
C ASP A 8 16.74 -5.53 -3.71
N LYS A 9 15.48 -5.92 -3.56
CA LYS A 9 14.67 -6.52 -4.63
C LYS A 9 13.42 -5.71 -4.89
N ILE A 10 13.09 -5.55 -6.17
CA ILE A 10 11.82 -4.97 -6.60
C ILE A 10 10.67 -5.84 -6.05
N LEU A 11 9.72 -5.21 -5.37
CA LEU A 11 8.53 -5.89 -4.87
C LEU A 11 7.69 -6.44 -6.03
N LEU A 12 7.55 -7.77 -6.09
CA LEU A 12 6.66 -8.46 -7.01
C LEU A 12 5.44 -8.98 -6.23
N ASP A 13 4.36 -8.19 -6.20
CA ASP A 13 3.11 -8.54 -5.52
C ASP A 13 2.03 -8.95 -6.53
N LYS A 14 1.84 -10.26 -6.69
CA LYS A 14 0.83 -10.85 -7.57
C LYS A 14 -0.29 -11.47 -6.74
N ASN A 15 -1.54 -11.36 -7.22
CA ASN A 15 -2.66 -12.04 -6.58
C ASN A 15 -2.67 -13.56 -6.87
N LYS A 16 -3.61 -14.30 -6.28
CA LYS A 16 -3.77 -15.76 -6.49
C LYS A 16 -3.98 -16.18 -7.96
N ARG A 17 -4.34 -15.24 -8.85
CA ARG A 17 -4.52 -15.45 -10.30
C ARG A 17 -3.32 -14.96 -11.13
N GLY A 18 -2.21 -14.61 -10.47
CA GLY A 18 -1.00 -14.10 -11.13
C GLY A 18 -1.06 -12.64 -11.58
N LYS A 19 -2.18 -11.93 -11.38
CA LYS A 19 -2.32 -10.52 -11.77
C LYS A 19 -1.51 -9.63 -10.83
N ASP A 20 -0.67 -8.78 -11.41
CA ASP A 20 0.08 -7.76 -10.67
C ASP A 20 -0.86 -6.80 -9.96
N ARG A 21 -0.58 -6.55 -8.68
CA ARG A 21 -1.28 -5.57 -7.87
C ARG A 21 -0.92 -4.14 -8.23
N ASN A 22 0.07 -3.89 -9.08
CA ASN A 22 0.46 -2.60 -9.66
C ASN A 22 0.64 -1.52 -8.58
N TRP A 23 1.58 -1.77 -7.66
CA TRP A 23 1.97 -0.84 -6.61
C TRP A 23 2.60 0.43 -7.19
N ARG A 24 3.51 0.29 -8.16
CA ARG A 24 4.21 1.41 -8.81
C ARG A 24 3.24 2.42 -9.40
N GLY A 25 2.26 1.98 -10.19
CA GLY A 25 1.28 2.87 -10.80
C GLY A 25 0.45 3.63 -9.76
N ARG A 26 0.10 2.98 -8.65
CA ARG A 26 -0.66 3.64 -7.57
C ARG A 26 0.18 4.64 -6.78
N LYS A 27 1.46 4.34 -6.57
CA LYS A 27 2.42 5.28 -5.98
C LYS A 27 2.61 6.51 -6.87
N LEU A 28 2.76 6.32 -8.19
CA LEU A 28 2.82 7.44 -9.13
C LEU A 28 1.57 8.32 -9.06
N LEU A 29 0.38 7.73 -8.94
CA LEU A 29 -0.85 8.49 -8.78
C LEU A 29 -0.97 9.17 -7.41
N SER A 30 -0.38 8.62 -6.33
CA SER A 30 -0.34 9.33 -5.04
C SER A 30 0.62 10.52 -5.05
N LEU A 31 1.74 10.43 -5.77
CA LEU A 31 2.64 11.57 -5.98
C LEU A 31 1.93 12.70 -6.74
N LYS A 32 1.24 12.38 -7.85
CA LYS A 32 0.42 13.36 -8.57
C LYS A 32 -0.65 14.01 -7.69
N LEU A 33 -1.26 13.26 -6.77
CA LEU A 33 -2.22 13.82 -5.82
C LEU A 33 -1.54 14.78 -4.83
N ALA A 34 -0.32 14.48 -4.39
CA ALA A 34 0.46 15.38 -3.53
C ALA A 34 0.76 16.70 -4.27
N ASP A 35 1.15 16.63 -5.55
CA ASP A 35 1.37 17.81 -6.39
C ASP A 35 0.10 18.67 -6.49
N ILE A 36 -1.05 18.06 -6.76
CA ILE A 36 -2.36 18.76 -6.79
C ILE A 36 -2.67 19.41 -5.44
N PHE A 37 -2.44 18.72 -4.32
CA PHE A 37 -2.66 19.29 -2.99
C PHE A 37 -1.73 20.47 -2.70
N LYS A 38 -0.49 20.44 -3.21
CA LYS A 38 0.46 21.54 -3.14
C LYS A 38 -0.02 22.75 -3.93
N GLU A 39 -0.45 22.54 -5.18
CA GLU A 39 -1.01 23.61 -6.03
C GLU A 39 -2.24 24.28 -5.40
N LEU A 40 -3.09 23.49 -4.72
CA LEU A 40 -4.29 23.97 -4.05
C LEU A 40 -4.02 24.57 -2.66
N GLY A 41 -2.77 24.64 -2.20
CA GLY A 41 -2.41 25.27 -0.92
C GLY A 41 -2.86 24.48 0.32
N TYR A 42 -2.96 23.15 0.23
CA TYR A 42 -3.20 22.32 1.43
C TYR A 42 -2.02 22.37 2.40
N ARG A 43 -2.25 21.98 3.66
CA ARG A 43 -1.22 21.92 4.70
C ARG A 43 -0.08 20.99 4.28
N GLU A 44 1.17 21.43 4.48
CA GLU A 44 2.39 20.67 4.16
C GLU A 44 2.37 19.24 4.73
N THR A 45 1.99 19.10 6.00
CA THR A 45 1.87 17.79 6.67
C THR A 45 0.90 16.81 5.97
N LEU A 46 -0.11 17.31 5.25
CA LEU A 46 -1.00 16.46 4.46
C LEU A 46 -0.31 16.02 3.16
N ILE A 47 0.37 16.95 2.49
CA ILE A 47 1.11 16.74 1.24
C ILE A 47 2.18 15.68 1.49
N GLU A 48 3.06 15.89 2.46
CA GLU A 48 4.14 14.97 2.84
C GLU A 48 3.62 13.56 3.17
N ARG A 49 2.49 13.46 3.88
CA ARG A 49 1.90 12.15 4.21
C ARG A 49 1.39 11.43 2.97
N VAL A 50 0.77 12.15 2.02
CA VAL A 50 0.29 11.57 0.76
C VAL A 50 1.46 11.17 -0.13
N GLU A 51 2.48 12.03 -0.20
CA GLU A 51 3.71 11.80 -0.93
C GLU A 51 4.39 10.53 -0.43
N THR A 52 4.65 10.41 0.88
CA THR A 52 5.35 9.26 1.50
C THR A 52 4.49 8.01 1.70
N CYS A 53 3.25 8.02 1.20
CA CYS A 53 2.29 6.95 1.41
C CYS A 53 2.74 5.63 0.77
N GLY A 54 2.97 4.61 1.60
CA GLY A 54 3.34 3.27 1.15
C GLY A 54 4.83 3.04 0.90
N ASP A 55 5.71 3.95 1.33
CA ASP A 55 7.17 3.83 1.13
C ASP A 55 7.82 2.82 2.08
N THR A 56 7.28 2.70 3.29
CA THR A 56 7.75 1.70 4.23
C THR A 56 6.84 0.48 4.20
N LEU A 57 7.41 -0.64 3.79
CA LEU A 57 6.85 -1.98 3.93
C LEU A 57 7.88 -2.84 4.67
N ARG A 58 7.47 -3.47 5.77
CA ARG A 58 8.31 -4.41 6.52
C ARG A 58 7.70 -5.80 6.43
N PHE A 59 8.53 -6.76 6.04
CA PHE A 59 8.14 -8.15 5.87
C PHE A 59 8.84 -9.02 6.91
N ILE A 60 8.13 -10.05 7.37
CA ILE A 60 8.71 -11.15 8.14
C ILE A 60 8.77 -12.36 7.20
N ARG A 61 9.93 -13.04 7.21
CA ARG A 61 10.11 -14.29 6.48
C ARG A 61 9.60 -15.46 7.31
N ARG A 62 8.74 -16.28 6.72
CA ARG A 62 8.24 -17.52 7.32
C ARG A 62 9.24 -18.66 7.12
N GLU A 63 9.03 -19.75 7.84
CA GLU A 63 9.86 -20.96 7.76
C GLU A 63 9.90 -21.56 6.34
N ASP A 64 8.77 -21.49 5.61
CA ASP A 64 8.65 -21.88 4.20
C ASP A 64 9.34 -20.92 3.21
N GLY A 65 10.04 -19.90 3.72
CA GLY A 65 10.72 -18.88 2.94
C GLY A 65 9.83 -17.76 2.39
N SER A 66 8.51 -17.85 2.56
CA SER A 66 7.56 -16.85 2.08
C SER A 66 7.61 -15.56 2.91
N LEU A 67 7.35 -14.42 2.26
CA LEU A 67 7.31 -13.12 2.92
C LEU A 67 5.88 -12.76 3.32
N ARG A 68 5.70 -12.43 4.61
CA ARG A 68 4.45 -11.88 5.14
C ARG A 68 4.64 -10.39 5.42
N LEU A 69 3.80 -9.55 4.84
CA LEU A 69 3.76 -8.13 5.21
C LEU A 69 3.34 -8.02 6.68
N TYR A 70 4.21 -7.43 7.50
CA TYR A 70 4.03 -7.27 8.94
C TYR A 70 3.65 -5.83 9.31
N GLN A 71 4.34 -4.85 8.73
CA GLN A 71 4.07 -3.44 9.00
C GLN A 71 4.14 -2.62 7.72
N ALA A 72 3.29 -1.60 7.63
CA ALA A 72 3.30 -0.64 6.55
C ALA A 72 2.71 0.70 6.98
N TYR A 73 3.18 1.80 6.39
CA TYR A 73 2.68 3.14 6.66
C TYR A 73 1.87 3.70 5.49
N PHE A 74 0.68 4.21 5.78
CA PHE A 74 -0.25 4.78 4.81
C PHE A 74 -0.84 6.08 5.34
N CYS A 75 -1.09 7.04 4.46
CA CYS A 75 -1.61 8.35 4.84
C CYS A 75 -3.06 8.33 5.35
N LYS A 76 -3.82 7.29 4.98
CA LYS A 76 -5.26 7.09 5.27
C LYS A 76 -6.20 8.13 4.63
N ASN A 77 -5.69 9.03 3.80
CA ASN A 77 -6.52 9.97 3.03
C ASN A 77 -7.42 9.19 2.04
N LYS A 78 -8.70 9.57 1.96
CA LYS A 78 -9.70 8.91 1.11
C LYS A 78 -9.42 9.06 -0.39
N LEU A 79 -8.79 10.16 -0.79
CA LEU A 79 -8.43 10.46 -2.18
C LEU A 79 -7.12 9.78 -2.60
N CYS A 80 -6.27 9.38 -1.65
CA CYS A 80 -4.99 8.75 -1.96
C CYS A 80 -5.21 7.39 -2.68
N PRO A 81 -4.70 7.22 -3.91
CA PRO A 81 -4.89 6.00 -4.70
C PRO A 81 -4.38 4.72 -4.01
N MET A 82 -3.28 4.84 -3.27
CA MET A 82 -2.73 3.73 -2.45
C MET A 82 -3.69 3.31 -1.34
N CYS A 83 -4.23 4.28 -0.59
CA CYS A 83 -5.15 4.03 0.52
C CYS A 83 -6.52 3.54 0.04
N ASN A 84 -7.06 4.16 -1.01
CA ASN A 84 -8.35 3.81 -1.59
C ASN A 84 -8.33 2.38 -2.14
N TRP A 85 -7.28 2.01 -2.86
CA TRP A 85 -7.11 0.64 -3.32
C TRP A 85 -7.06 -0.38 -2.17
N ARG A 86 -6.32 -0.10 -1.10
CA ARG A 86 -6.28 -0.97 0.08
C ARG A 86 -7.63 -1.14 0.73
N ARG A 87 -8.39 -0.05 0.83
CA ARG A 87 -9.76 -0.07 1.34
C ARG A 87 -10.66 -0.93 0.46
N SER A 88 -10.59 -0.78 -0.86
CA SER A 88 -11.31 -1.61 -1.82
C SER A 88 -11.02 -3.10 -1.66
N MET A 89 -9.74 -3.48 -1.49
CA MET A 89 -9.37 -4.88 -1.22
C MET A 89 -9.95 -5.40 0.10
N LYS A 90 -9.90 -4.60 1.17
CA LYS A 90 -10.48 -4.97 2.46
C LYS A 90 -11.99 -5.17 2.36
N TYR A 91 -12.69 -4.25 1.69
CA TYR A 91 -14.13 -4.34 1.49
C TYR A 91 -14.51 -5.56 0.67
N SER A 92 -13.80 -5.82 -0.44
CA SER A 92 -14.03 -7.04 -1.24
C SER A 92 -13.91 -8.30 -0.38
N TYR A 93 -12.90 -8.39 0.48
CA TYR A 93 -12.74 -9.52 1.40
C TYR A 93 -13.89 -9.62 2.42
N GLN A 94 -14.27 -8.50 3.04
CA GLN A 94 -15.38 -8.47 4.02
C GLN A 94 -16.71 -8.86 3.37
N THR A 95 -17.01 -8.38 2.16
CA THR A 95 -18.22 -8.76 1.42
C THR A 95 -18.24 -10.26 1.10
N ILE A 96 -17.10 -10.87 0.79
CA ILE A 96 -17.01 -12.32 0.57
C ILE A 96 -17.33 -13.07 1.87
N LEU A 97 -16.81 -12.63 3.02
CA LEU A 97 -17.07 -13.28 4.31
C LEU A 97 -18.54 -13.22 4.72
N VAL A 98 -19.22 -12.09 4.49
CA VAL A 98 -20.66 -11.97 4.79
C VAL A 98 -21.50 -12.92 3.93
N ARG A 99 -21.06 -13.26 2.72
CA ARG A 99 -21.77 -14.21 1.83
C ARG A 99 -21.60 -15.68 2.23
N LEU A 100 -20.70 -15.99 3.15
CA LEU A 100 -20.39 -17.35 3.61
C LEU A 100 -21.03 -17.67 4.97
N ASN A 101 -21.72 -16.69 5.56
CA ASN A 101 -22.53 -16.83 6.77
C ASN A 101 -24.01 -16.71 6.40
#